data_AF-A0A7S1R3Q2-F1
#
_entry.id   AF-A0A7S1R3Q2-F1
#
_cell.length_a   1.000
_cell.length_b   1.000
_cell.length_c   1.000
_cell.angle_alpha   90.00
_cell.angle_beta   90.00
_cell.angle_gamma   90.00
#
_symmetry.space_group_name_H-M   'P 1'
#
loop_
_entity.id
_entity.type
_entity.pdbx_description
1 polymer ?
#
loop_
_entity_poly.entity_id
_entity_poly.type
_entity_poly.pdbx_seq_one_letter_code
_entity_poly.pdbx_strand_id
1 'polypeptide(L)'
;YRPHERRAVRVHRDVNAYATAILTLNAEAFSGGYFITDRADYYAQAARSYHLLLDSGDVLVHDHNVQHGVNVTAGERYSVVGWFKDRPGHCASDANPWVRELAEAGDAEAANTLGDQAMQTGDEAEGAKWKAIAAERGHPAAMAFMGQGVFREKGEARRAAASYLLQAAELGRRDAMALLAWALDNGAGFAHDGAQALKWRRKAAQLGHPMAIRELERAGLPIQE
;
A
#
# COMPACT_ATOMS: atom_id res chain seq x y z
N TYR A 1 4.91 8.67 23.18
CA TYR A 1 5.99 7.81 22.65
C TYR A 1 7.22 7.94 23.54
N ARG A 2 7.16 7.35 24.74
CA ARG A 2 8.28 7.28 25.70
C ARG A 2 9.17 6.07 25.47
N PRO A 3 10.39 6.00 26.05
CA PRO A 3 11.32 4.90 25.84
C PRO A 3 10.75 3.51 26.19
N HIS A 4 9.84 3.43 27.16
CA HIS A 4 9.17 2.20 27.61
C HIS A 4 7.79 1.97 26.96
N GLU A 5 7.33 2.89 26.10
CA GLU A 5 6.08 2.75 25.36
C GLU A 5 6.32 2.21 23.94
N ARG A 6 5.24 2.03 23.18
CA ARG A 6 5.31 1.76 21.74
C ARG A 6 5.93 2.95 21.02
N ARG A 7 7.23 2.88 20.69
CA ARG A 7 7.99 3.92 19.95
C ARG A 7 7.88 3.81 18.42
N ALA A 8 7.33 2.69 17.94
CA ALA A 8 7.14 2.42 16.52
C ALA A 8 5.70 1.99 16.25
N VAL A 9 5.06 2.66 15.30
CA VAL A 9 3.81 2.25 14.67
C VAL A 9 4.15 1.91 13.22
N ARG A 10 3.81 0.69 12.82
CA ARG A 10 4.04 0.21 11.45
C ARG A 10 3.22 1.05 10.47
N VAL A 11 3.59 1.00 9.20
CA VAL A 11 2.80 1.61 8.12
C VAL A 11 1.39 1.03 8.16
N HIS A 12 0.39 1.91 8.24
CA HIS A 12 -1.02 1.56 8.26
C HIS A 12 -1.85 2.67 7.62
N ARG A 13 -3.14 2.40 7.47
CA ARG A 13 -4.19 3.35 7.08
C ARG A 13 -5.22 3.39 8.20
N ASP A 14 -5.79 4.55 8.45
CA ASP A 14 -6.84 4.73 9.45
C ASP A 14 -8.22 4.49 8.82
N VAL A 15 -8.43 3.30 8.24
CA VAL A 15 -9.67 2.97 7.50
C VAL A 15 -10.96 3.01 8.34
N ASN A 16 -10.82 3.05 9.67
CA ASN A 16 -11.92 3.19 10.62
C ASN A 16 -12.19 4.65 11.02
N ALA A 17 -11.36 5.59 10.58
CA ALA A 17 -11.62 7.01 10.70
C ALA A 17 -11.97 7.55 9.31
N TYR A 18 -12.80 8.58 9.24
CA TYR A 18 -12.96 9.38 8.04
C TYR A 18 -11.77 10.32 7.87
N ALA A 19 -11.31 10.92 8.97
CA ALA A 19 -10.08 11.72 8.99
C ALA A 19 -9.33 11.53 10.31
N THR A 20 -8.03 11.72 10.26
CA THR A 20 -7.15 11.71 11.44
C THR A 20 -6.50 13.08 11.58
N ALA A 21 -6.54 13.65 12.78
CA ALA A 21 -5.80 14.86 13.13
C ALA A 21 -4.75 14.57 14.20
N ILE A 22 -3.55 15.12 14.01
CA ILE A 22 -2.40 14.92 14.88
C ILE A 22 -1.89 16.29 15.30
N LEU A 23 -2.11 16.64 16.57
CA LEU A 23 -1.51 17.82 17.19
C LEU A 23 -0.16 17.45 17.80
N THR A 24 0.90 18.11 17.33
CA THR A 24 2.26 17.92 17.84
C THR A 24 2.47 18.76 19.10
N LEU A 25 2.91 18.14 20.19
CA LEU A 25 3.11 18.83 21.48
C LEU A 25 4.57 19.22 21.72
N ASN A 26 5.52 18.59 21.04
CA ASN A 26 6.94 18.93 21.12
C ASN A 26 7.67 18.57 19.81
N ALA A 27 8.75 19.30 19.49
CA ALA A 27 9.47 19.20 18.22
C ALA A 27 10.95 18.78 18.35
N GLU A 28 11.63 19.15 19.45
CA GLU A 28 13.11 19.07 19.52
C GLU A 28 13.65 17.99 20.45
N ALA A 29 12.78 17.20 21.11
CA ALA A 29 13.20 16.23 22.12
C ALA A 29 13.28 14.79 21.59
N PHE A 30 13.36 14.56 20.27
CA PHE A 30 13.40 13.22 19.69
C PHE A 30 14.09 13.15 18.32
N SER A 31 14.44 11.93 17.89
CA SER A 31 14.86 11.62 16.52
C SER A 31 13.86 10.70 15.83
N GLY A 32 13.64 10.91 14.53
CA GLY A 32 12.61 10.23 13.75
C GLY A 32 11.30 11.04 13.73
N GLY A 33 10.16 10.39 13.89
CA GLY A 33 8.85 11.06 14.00
C GLY A 33 7.75 10.39 13.19
N TYR A 34 6.70 11.17 12.93
CA TYR A 34 5.63 10.79 12.01
C TYR A 34 6.16 10.82 10.58
N PHE A 35 5.72 9.87 9.76
CA PHE A 35 6.07 9.83 8.35
C PHE A 35 4.89 9.36 7.51
N ILE A 36 4.84 9.82 6.27
CA ILE A 36 3.96 9.30 5.23
C ILE A 36 4.78 8.48 4.23
N THR A 37 4.12 7.57 3.51
CA THR A 37 4.75 6.81 2.44
C THR A 37 3.77 6.51 1.32
N ASP A 38 4.28 6.41 0.10
CA ASP A 38 3.54 5.97 -1.08
C ASP A 38 3.61 4.43 -1.27
N ARG A 39 4.36 3.72 -0.42
CA ARG A 39 4.61 2.28 -0.57
C ARG A 39 3.68 1.43 0.28
N ALA A 40 2.77 0.74 -0.41
CA ALA A 40 1.70 -0.11 0.14
C ALA A 40 2.16 -1.41 0.84
N ASP A 41 3.27 -1.42 1.57
CA ASP A 41 3.90 -2.65 2.00
C ASP A 41 4.05 -2.81 3.52
N TYR A 42 3.36 -3.85 4.00
CA TYR A 42 3.39 -4.44 5.35
C TYR A 42 4.80 -4.76 5.90
N TYR A 43 5.83 -4.80 5.03
CA TYR A 43 7.20 -5.24 5.36
C TYR A 43 8.29 -4.18 5.16
N ALA A 44 8.01 -3.00 4.61
CA ALA A 44 9.05 -2.02 4.34
C ALA A 44 9.11 -0.93 5.42
N GLN A 45 9.83 -1.20 6.51
CA GLN A 45 10.18 -0.16 7.49
C GLN A 45 11.27 0.80 6.97
N ALA A 46 11.85 0.55 5.79
CA ALA A 46 13.08 1.21 5.33
C ALA A 46 12.99 1.90 3.96
N ALA A 47 11.84 1.89 3.29
CA ALA A 47 11.77 2.25 1.87
C ALA A 47 10.97 3.56 1.65
N ARG A 48 11.70 4.69 1.50
CA ARG A 48 11.17 6.06 1.27
C ARG A 48 9.96 6.42 2.15
N SER A 49 10.26 6.65 3.43
CA SER A 49 9.37 7.37 4.35
C SER A 49 9.70 8.86 4.29
N TYR A 50 8.68 9.70 4.10
CA TYR A 50 8.82 11.15 4.17
C TYR A 50 8.48 11.59 5.58
N HIS A 51 9.51 11.86 6.38
CA HIS A 51 9.35 12.40 7.71
C HIS A 51 8.81 13.83 7.61
N LEU A 52 7.71 14.08 8.29
CA LEU A 52 7.12 15.42 8.38
C LEU A 52 7.74 16.13 9.57
N LEU A 53 8.38 17.27 9.31
CA LEU A 53 8.88 18.16 10.34
C LEU A 53 7.70 18.99 10.84
N LEU A 54 7.27 18.72 12.06
CA LEU A 54 6.14 19.38 12.72
C LEU A 54 6.63 20.00 14.02
N ASP A 55 6.37 21.29 14.20
CA ASP A 55 6.70 22.03 15.40
C ASP A 55 5.63 21.86 16.51
N SER A 56 5.95 22.30 17.73
CA SER A 56 4.97 22.31 18.82
C SER A 56 3.81 23.25 18.47
N GLY A 57 2.58 22.74 18.48
CA GLY A 57 1.38 23.46 18.08
C GLY A 57 0.91 23.15 16.65
N ASP A 58 1.74 22.50 15.82
CA ASP A 58 1.33 22.12 14.47
C ASP A 58 0.28 21.02 14.49
N VAL A 59 -0.68 21.13 13.57
CA VAL A 59 -1.74 20.14 13.35
C VAL A 59 -1.63 19.57 11.94
N LEU A 60 -1.37 18.27 11.84
CA LEU A 60 -1.49 17.52 10.60
C LEU A 60 -2.87 16.88 10.53
N VAL A 61 -3.61 17.10 9.44
CA VAL A 61 -4.88 16.42 9.16
C VAL A 61 -4.72 15.62 7.87
N HIS A 62 -5.13 14.35 7.90
CA HIS A 62 -5.12 13.51 6.72
C HIS A 62 -6.37 12.61 6.65
N ASP A 63 -6.68 12.18 5.43
CA ASP A 63 -7.80 11.29 5.13
C ASP A 63 -7.48 9.83 5.54
N HIS A 64 -8.50 8.98 5.53
CA HIS A 64 -8.48 7.59 5.95
C HIS A 64 -7.52 6.68 5.15
N ASN A 65 -7.21 7.08 3.92
CA ASN A 65 -6.41 6.31 2.97
C ASN A 65 -4.92 6.66 3.00
N VAL A 66 -4.51 7.69 3.75
CA VAL A 66 -3.11 8.09 3.82
C VAL A 66 -2.31 7.05 4.58
N GLN A 67 -1.34 6.48 3.89
CA GLN A 67 -0.40 5.53 4.49
C GLN A 67 0.65 6.26 5.30
N HIS A 68 0.72 5.90 6.57
CA HIS A 68 1.58 6.59 7.51
C HIS A 68 2.02 5.68 8.65
N GLY A 69 2.99 6.17 9.41
CA GLY A 69 3.48 5.52 10.61
C GLY A 69 4.22 6.50 11.50
N VAL A 70 4.72 5.97 12.61
CA VAL A 70 5.54 6.74 13.55
C VAL A 70 6.75 5.89 13.89
N ASN A 71 7.94 6.48 13.83
CA ASN A 71 9.15 5.81 14.27
C ASN A 71 10.02 6.79 15.07
N VAL A 72 10.10 6.61 16.38
CA VAL A 72 10.89 7.45 17.29
C VAL A 72 12.11 6.66 17.78
N THR A 73 13.30 7.02 17.31
CA THR A 73 14.53 6.26 17.56
C THR A 73 15.26 6.73 18.82
N ALA A 74 15.24 8.03 19.12
CA ALA A 74 15.82 8.63 20.32
C ALA A 74 14.86 9.65 20.93
N GLY A 75 14.98 9.90 22.24
CA GLY A 75 14.17 10.87 22.97
C GLY A 75 12.67 10.52 23.08
N GLU A 76 11.86 11.55 23.32
CA GLU A 76 10.43 11.44 23.62
C GLU A 76 9.59 12.34 22.71
N ARG A 77 8.58 11.74 22.04
CA ARG A 77 7.59 12.48 21.24
C ARG A 77 6.21 12.42 21.89
N TYR A 78 5.58 13.57 21.98
CA TYR A 78 4.25 13.80 22.52
C TYR A 78 3.34 14.37 21.42
N SER A 79 2.18 13.75 21.25
CA SER A 79 1.15 14.21 20.31
C SER A 79 -0.23 13.81 20.80
N VAL A 80 -1.24 14.62 20.49
CA VAL A 80 -2.65 14.23 20.61
C VAL A 80 -3.11 13.74 19.23
N VAL A 81 -3.70 12.55 19.17
CA VAL A 81 -4.26 11.98 17.93
C VAL A 81 -5.76 11.88 18.10
N GLY A 82 -6.51 12.45 17.16
CA GLY A 82 -7.96 12.36 17.08
C GLY A 82 -8.37 11.63 15.81
N TRP A 83 -9.23 10.61 15.96
CA TRP A 83 -9.92 9.95 14.86
C TRP A 83 -11.34 10.49 14.75
N PHE A 84 -11.69 10.99 13.58
CA PHE A 84 -12.98 11.62 13.31
C PHE A 84 -13.80 10.73 12.38
N LYS A 85 -15.10 10.64 12.63
CA LYS A 85 -16.07 10.13 11.67
C LYS A 85 -16.73 11.34 10.97
N ASP A 86 -17.27 11.12 9.79
CA ASP A 86 -18.00 12.11 8.98
C ASP A 86 -19.29 12.63 9.65
N ARG A 87 -19.93 11.83 10.53
CA ARG A 87 -21.14 12.26 11.26
C ARG A 87 -21.29 11.65 12.67
N PRO A 88 -22.00 12.33 13.61
CA PRO A 88 -22.16 11.87 14.98
C PRO A 88 -22.75 10.45 15.12
N GLY A 89 -23.67 10.07 14.23
CA GLY A 89 -24.27 8.74 14.23
C GLY A 89 -23.24 7.61 14.01
N HIS A 90 -22.17 7.86 13.27
CA HIS A 90 -21.10 6.88 13.05
C HIS A 90 -20.13 6.78 14.21
N CYS A 91 -19.93 7.88 14.95
CA CYS A 91 -19.21 7.82 16.21
C CYS A 91 -19.91 6.89 17.21
N ALA A 92 -21.26 6.93 17.24
CA ALA A 92 -22.05 6.15 18.18
C ALA A 92 -22.11 4.64 17.85
N SER A 93 -22.11 4.27 16.56
CA SER A 93 -22.20 2.87 16.13
C SER A 93 -20.85 2.22 15.80
N ASP A 94 -19.77 3.00 15.77
CA ASP A 94 -18.45 2.64 15.21
C ASP A 94 -18.50 2.10 13.77
N ALA A 95 -19.56 2.43 13.03
CA ALA A 95 -19.69 2.04 11.63
C ALA A 95 -18.82 2.93 10.72
N ASN A 96 -18.42 2.39 9.56
CA ASN A 96 -17.68 3.10 8.51
C ASN A 96 -18.42 3.12 7.16
N PRO A 97 -19.70 3.52 7.10
CA PRO A 97 -20.49 3.35 5.88
C PRO A 97 -20.03 4.24 4.73
N TRP A 98 -19.27 5.32 5.00
CA TRP A 98 -18.68 6.15 3.96
C TRP A 98 -17.75 5.34 3.04
N VAL A 99 -17.08 4.29 3.52
CA VAL A 99 -16.21 3.46 2.65
C VAL A 99 -17.04 2.81 1.55
N ARG A 100 -18.23 2.30 1.90
CA ARG A 100 -19.15 1.72 0.92
C ARG A 100 -19.78 2.79 0.04
N GLU A 101 -20.23 3.91 0.61
CA GLU A 101 -20.81 5.01 -0.14
C GLU A 101 -19.81 5.59 -1.18
N LEU A 102 -18.55 5.78 -0.80
CA LEU A 102 -17.48 6.23 -1.70
C LEU A 102 -17.16 5.19 -2.79
N ALA A 103 -17.08 3.90 -2.42
CA ALA A 103 -16.87 2.82 -3.38
C ALA A 103 -18.00 2.74 -4.41
N GLU A 104 -19.25 2.87 -3.97
CA GLU A 104 -20.44 2.92 -4.85
C GLU A 104 -20.48 4.17 -5.71
N ALA A 105 -19.96 5.31 -5.21
CA ALA A 105 -19.76 6.53 -5.98
C ALA A 105 -18.59 6.46 -6.98
N GLY A 106 -17.82 5.36 -6.98
CA GLY A 106 -16.76 5.09 -7.95
C GLY A 106 -15.34 5.42 -7.47
N ASP A 107 -15.14 5.68 -6.17
CA ASP A 107 -13.81 5.83 -5.60
C ASP A 107 -13.06 4.49 -5.59
N ALA A 108 -11.92 4.44 -6.28
CA ALA A 108 -11.15 3.23 -6.49
C ALA A 108 -10.42 2.75 -5.22
N GLU A 109 -10.01 3.68 -4.36
CA GLU A 109 -9.32 3.38 -3.09
C GLU A 109 -10.31 2.85 -2.05
N ALA A 110 -11.49 3.45 -1.96
CA ALA A 110 -12.58 2.98 -1.13
C ALA A 110 -13.07 1.60 -1.59
N ALA A 111 -13.22 1.38 -2.91
CA ALA A 111 -13.53 0.07 -3.45
C ALA A 111 -12.44 -0.97 -3.10
N ASN A 112 -11.16 -0.61 -3.20
CA ASN A 112 -10.08 -1.50 -2.78
C ASN A 112 -10.15 -1.81 -1.28
N THR A 113 -10.42 -0.80 -0.45
CA THR A 113 -10.54 -0.92 1.01
C THR A 113 -11.69 -1.85 1.39
N LEU A 114 -12.84 -1.70 0.73
CA LEU A 114 -14.00 -2.55 0.94
C LEU A 114 -13.71 -4.00 0.52
N GLY A 115 -12.99 -4.19 -0.58
CA GLY A 115 -12.51 -5.50 -1.00
C GLY A 115 -11.58 -6.16 0.01
N ASP A 116 -10.62 -5.41 0.57
CA ASP A 116 -9.72 -5.88 1.63
C ASP A 116 -10.48 -6.26 2.91
N GLN A 117 -11.47 -5.46 3.31
CA GLN A 117 -12.30 -5.73 4.48
C GLN A 117 -13.13 -7.01 4.31
N ALA A 118 -13.80 -7.17 3.17
CA ALA A 118 -14.62 -8.35 2.87
C ALA A 118 -13.77 -9.64 2.89
N MET A 119 -12.57 -9.61 2.30
CA MET A 119 -11.65 -10.75 2.34
C MET A 119 -11.18 -11.08 3.77
N GLN A 120 -10.92 -10.07 4.60
CA GLN A 120 -10.52 -10.28 6.00
C GLN A 120 -11.63 -10.92 6.84
N THR A 121 -12.89 -10.63 6.52
CA THR A 121 -14.05 -11.24 7.17
C THR A 121 -14.49 -12.57 6.54
N GLY A 122 -13.78 -13.04 5.51
CA GLY A 122 -14.02 -14.32 4.85
C GLY A 122 -15.05 -14.30 3.71
N ASP A 123 -15.54 -13.12 3.31
CA ASP A 123 -16.39 -12.99 2.11
C ASP A 123 -15.51 -12.77 0.87
N GLU A 124 -14.95 -13.87 0.37
CA GLU A 124 -14.08 -13.84 -0.81
C GLU A 124 -14.80 -13.34 -2.07
N ALA A 125 -16.11 -13.60 -2.18
CA ALA A 125 -16.91 -13.23 -3.35
C ALA A 125 -17.15 -11.72 -3.41
N GLU A 126 -17.58 -11.11 -2.29
CA GLU A 126 -17.69 -9.66 -2.19
C GLU A 126 -16.31 -9.00 -2.31
N GLY A 127 -15.29 -9.59 -1.68
CA GLY A 127 -13.91 -9.12 -1.78
C GLY A 127 -13.41 -9.04 -3.22
N ALA A 128 -13.54 -10.14 -3.97
CA ALA A 128 -13.12 -10.21 -5.36
C ALA A 128 -13.91 -9.23 -6.25
N LYS A 129 -15.22 -9.09 -6.01
CA LYS A 129 -16.07 -8.12 -6.71
C LYS A 129 -15.54 -6.70 -6.55
N TRP A 130 -15.30 -6.25 -5.32
CA TRP A 130 -14.82 -4.89 -5.07
C TRP A 130 -13.39 -4.66 -5.54
N LYS A 131 -12.51 -5.67 -5.47
CA LYS A 131 -11.19 -5.61 -6.10
C LYS A 131 -11.26 -5.48 -7.62
N ALA A 132 -12.18 -6.18 -8.28
CA ALA A 132 -12.38 -6.04 -9.72
C ALA A 132 -12.83 -4.61 -10.07
N ILE A 133 -13.82 -4.07 -9.35
CA ILE A 133 -14.28 -2.68 -9.52
C ILE A 133 -13.13 -1.69 -9.30
N ALA A 134 -12.35 -1.84 -8.24
CA ALA A 134 -11.20 -0.99 -7.95
C ALA A 134 -10.14 -1.05 -9.07
N ALA A 135 -9.86 -2.26 -9.60
CA ALA A 135 -8.90 -2.45 -10.67
C ALA A 135 -9.36 -1.78 -11.98
N GLU A 136 -10.63 -1.94 -12.35
CA GLU A 136 -11.23 -1.26 -13.51
C GLU A 136 -11.17 0.27 -13.39
N ARG A 137 -11.18 0.79 -12.16
CA ARG A 137 -11.09 2.21 -11.83
C ARG A 137 -9.66 2.72 -11.63
N GLY A 138 -8.64 1.92 -11.94
CA GLY A 138 -7.25 2.39 -11.89
C GLY A 138 -6.50 2.08 -10.59
N HIS A 139 -7.11 1.39 -9.61
CA HIS A 139 -6.45 1.17 -8.33
C HIS A 139 -5.26 0.19 -8.47
N PRO A 140 -4.01 0.63 -8.24
CA PRO A 140 -2.85 -0.18 -8.62
C PRO A 140 -2.71 -1.49 -7.84
N ALA A 141 -3.05 -1.51 -6.54
CA ALA A 141 -2.98 -2.74 -5.76
C ALA A 141 -4.09 -3.73 -6.13
N ALA A 142 -5.24 -3.24 -6.59
CA ALA A 142 -6.33 -4.08 -7.05
C ALA A 142 -6.01 -4.67 -8.43
N MET A 143 -5.40 -3.89 -9.33
CA MET A 143 -4.83 -4.41 -10.57
C MET A 143 -3.79 -5.50 -10.31
N ALA A 144 -2.89 -5.30 -9.34
CA ALA A 144 -1.91 -6.33 -8.95
C ALA A 144 -2.60 -7.61 -8.44
N PHE A 145 -3.70 -7.48 -7.70
CA PHE A 145 -4.54 -8.60 -7.26
C PHE A 145 -5.14 -9.35 -8.45
N MET A 146 -5.78 -8.65 -9.39
CA MET A 146 -6.32 -9.27 -10.61
C MET A 146 -5.23 -9.95 -11.45
N GLY A 147 -4.03 -9.36 -11.47
CA GLY A 147 -2.87 -9.88 -12.18
C GLY A 147 -2.31 -11.20 -11.64
N GLN A 148 -2.62 -11.59 -10.40
CA GLN A 148 -2.23 -12.90 -9.86
C GLN A 148 -2.85 -14.08 -10.63
N GLY A 149 -3.91 -13.83 -11.41
CA GLY A 149 -4.47 -14.81 -12.33
C GLY A 149 -3.43 -15.39 -13.31
N VAL A 150 -2.30 -14.71 -13.55
CA VAL A 150 -1.25 -15.18 -14.48
C VAL A 150 -0.73 -16.60 -14.17
N PHE A 151 -0.77 -17.02 -12.90
CA PHE A 151 -0.32 -18.34 -12.46
C PHE A 151 -1.36 -19.45 -12.71
N ARG A 152 -2.65 -19.10 -12.70
CA ARG A 152 -3.76 -20.07 -12.71
C ARG A 152 -4.45 -20.13 -14.07
N GLU A 153 -4.64 -18.97 -14.69
CA GLU A 153 -5.37 -18.81 -15.94
C GLU A 153 -4.58 -19.31 -17.14
N LYS A 154 -5.25 -19.48 -18.29
CA LYS A 154 -4.67 -19.85 -19.59
C LYS A 154 -5.21 -18.96 -20.70
N GLY A 155 -4.55 -18.98 -21.86
CA GLY A 155 -5.03 -18.28 -23.06
C GLY A 155 -5.30 -16.78 -22.82
N GLU A 156 -6.49 -16.32 -23.22
CA GLU A 156 -6.91 -14.93 -23.11
C GLU A 156 -7.00 -14.43 -21.66
N ALA A 157 -7.51 -15.26 -20.74
CA ALA A 157 -7.58 -14.90 -19.32
C ALA A 157 -6.19 -14.66 -18.72
N ARG A 158 -5.19 -15.47 -19.12
CA ARG A 158 -3.79 -15.24 -18.72
C ARG A 158 -3.25 -13.93 -19.30
N ARG A 159 -3.55 -13.60 -20.56
CA ARG A 159 -3.15 -12.33 -21.18
C ARG A 159 -3.79 -11.13 -20.48
N ALA A 160 -5.07 -11.23 -20.10
CA ALA A 160 -5.77 -10.20 -19.35
C ALA A 160 -5.14 -9.97 -17.97
N ALA A 161 -4.84 -11.04 -17.23
CA ALA A 161 -4.14 -10.94 -15.94
C ALA A 161 -2.74 -10.30 -16.11
N ALA A 162 -1.99 -10.71 -17.12
CA ALA A 162 -0.67 -10.15 -17.40
C ALA A 162 -0.74 -8.65 -17.77
N SER A 163 -1.79 -8.22 -18.48
CA SER A 163 -2.06 -6.80 -18.75
C SER A 163 -2.32 -5.98 -17.48
N TYR A 164 -3.06 -6.52 -16.51
CA TYR A 164 -3.23 -5.87 -15.21
C TYR A 164 -1.90 -5.72 -14.45
N LEU A 165 -1.01 -6.72 -14.53
CA LEU A 165 0.33 -6.60 -13.94
C LEU A 165 1.15 -5.48 -14.59
N LEU A 166 1.06 -5.34 -15.92
CA LEU A 166 1.74 -4.26 -16.63
C LEU A 166 1.24 -2.89 -16.16
N GLN A 167 -0.07 -2.67 -16.15
CA GLN A 167 -0.67 -1.40 -15.71
C GLN A 167 -0.30 -1.08 -14.25
N ALA A 168 -0.41 -2.05 -13.35
CA ALA A 168 -0.02 -1.86 -11.95
C ALA A 168 1.48 -1.55 -11.78
N ALA A 169 2.35 -2.20 -12.57
CA ALA A 169 3.78 -1.97 -12.57
C ALA A 169 4.14 -0.57 -13.08
N GLU A 170 3.46 -0.10 -14.13
CA GLU A 170 3.60 1.27 -14.65
C GLU A 170 3.16 2.32 -13.62
N LEU A 171 2.15 2.01 -12.82
CA LEU A 171 1.69 2.81 -11.67
C LEU A 171 2.57 2.66 -10.41
N GLY A 172 3.75 2.03 -10.53
CA GLY A 172 4.75 1.98 -9.46
C GLY A 172 4.54 0.85 -8.44
N ARG A 173 3.61 -0.09 -8.66
CA ARG A 173 3.42 -1.21 -7.72
C ARG A 173 4.53 -2.24 -7.86
N ARG A 174 5.44 -2.24 -6.89
CA ARG A 174 6.59 -3.15 -6.85
C ARG A 174 6.21 -4.64 -6.90
N ASP A 175 5.10 -5.03 -6.27
CA ASP A 175 4.67 -6.43 -6.24
C ASP A 175 4.22 -6.84 -7.65
N ALA A 176 3.54 -5.94 -8.37
CA ALA A 176 3.20 -6.15 -9.77
C ALA A 176 4.43 -6.17 -10.68
N MET A 177 5.44 -5.31 -10.43
CA MET A 177 6.70 -5.35 -11.17
C MET A 177 7.42 -6.70 -11.06
N ALA A 178 7.45 -7.29 -9.86
CA ALA A 178 8.05 -8.61 -9.63
C ALA A 178 7.28 -9.71 -10.35
N LEU A 179 5.94 -9.68 -10.27
CA LEU A 179 5.07 -10.62 -10.97
C LEU A 179 5.15 -10.47 -12.50
N LEU A 180 5.26 -9.24 -13.01
CA LEU A 180 5.44 -8.95 -14.42
C LEU A 180 6.79 -9.47 -14.92
N ALA A 181 7.86 -9.30 -14.14
CA ALA A 181 9.17 -9.87 -14.47
C ALA A 181 9.08 -11.40 -14.59
N TRP A 182 8.42 -12.06 -13.64
CA TRP A 182 8.16 -13.50 -13.73
C TRP A 182 7.34 -13.86 -14.98
N ALA A 183 6.29 -13.08 -15.28
CA ALA A 183 5.43 -13.34 -16.44
C ALA A 183 6.20 -13.25 -17.76
N LEU A 184 7.07 -12.24 -17.91
CA LEU A 184 7.93 -12.07 -19.08
C LEU A 184 9.00 -13.16 -19.19
N ASP A 185 9.62 -13.57 -18.07
CA ASP A 185 10.60 -14.67 -18.05
C ASP A 185 9.98 -16.02 -18.43
N ASN A 186 8.69 -16.22 -18.18
CA ASN A 186 8.01 -17.50 -18.43
C ASN A 186 7.10 -17.47 -19.66
N GLY A 187 7.01 -16.35 -20.38
CA GLY A 187 6.04 -16.16 -21.47
C GLY A 187 4.59 -16.35 -20.99
N ALA A 188 4.29 -15.96 -19.74
CA ALA A 188 2.99 -16.15 -19.13
C ALA A 188 2.08 -14.96 -19.43
N GLY A 189 1.29 -15.06 -20.51
CA GLY A 189 0.42 -13.98 -20.96
C GLY A 189 1.12 -12.94 -21.85
N PHE A 190 2.43 -13.09 -22.05
CA PHE A 190 3.25 -12.34 -22.99
C PHE A 190 4.16 -13.30 -23.76
N ALA A 191 4.84 -12.81 -24.80
CA ALA A 191 6.01 -13.51 -25.33
C ALA A 191 7.14 -13.52 -24.28
N HIS A 192 7.99 -14.54 -24.30
CA HIS A 192 9.17 -14.57 -23.44
C HIS A 192 10.11 -13.40 -23.78
N ASP A 193 10.45 -12.60 -22.77
CA ASP A 193 11.40 -11.48 -22.89
C ASP A 193 12.20 -11.32 -21.59
N GLY A 194 13.31 -12.05 -21.49
CA GLY A 194 14.20 -11.99 -20.33
C GLY A 194 14.87 -10.61 -20.11
N ALA A 195 15.04 -9.81 -21.16
CA ALA A 195 15.64 -8.49 -21.04
C ALA A 195 14.66 -7.52 -20.37
N GLN A 196 13.40 -7.52 -20.79
CA GLN A 196 12.36 -6.73 -20.16
C GLN A 196 12.03 -7.24 -18.75
N ALA A 197 12.04 -8.56 -18.54
CA ALA A 197 11.89 -9.15 -17.21
C ALA A 197 12.96 -8.66 -16.23
N LEU A 198 14.24 -8.66 -16.64
CA LEU A 198 15.34 -8.17 -15.81
C LEU A 198 15.17 -6.68 -15.44
N LYS A 199 14.73 -5.84 -16.38
CA LYS A 199 14.45 -4.42 -16.12
C LYS A 199 13.39 -4.24 -15.04
N TRP A 200 12.27 -4.95 -15.14
CA TRP A 200 11.21 -4.88 -14.13
C TRP A 200 11.62 -5.46 -12.78
N ARG A 201 12.40 -6.55 -12.78
CA ARG A 201 12.97 -7.14 -11.56
C ARG A 201 13.90 -6.15 -10.85
N ARG A 202 14.78 -5.45 -11.58
CA ARG A 202 15.63 -4.38 -11.01
C ARG A 202 14.79 -3.27 -10.40
N LYS A 203 13.77 -2.77 -11.11
CA LYS A 203 12.85 -1.75 -10.56
C LYS A 203 12.18 -2.22 -9.26
N ALA A 204 11.65 -3.45 -9.24
CA ALA A 204 11.05 -4.02 -8.03
C ALA A 204 12.06 -4.09 -6.87
N ALA A 205 13.30 -4.52 -7.14
CA ALA A 205 14.36 -4.61 -6.15
C ALA A 205 14.80 -3.23 -5.62
N GLN A 206 14.91 -2.21 -6.48
CA GLN A 206 15.15 -0.82 -6.09
C GLN A 206 14.02 -0.27 -5.21
N LEU A 207 12.80 -0.77 -5.41
CA LEU A 207 11.65 -0.47 -4.55
C LEU A 207 11.58 -1.35 -3.28
N GLY A 208 12.60 -2.18 -3.03
CA GLY A 208 12.71 -3.00 -1.83
C GLY A 208 11.94 -4.33 -1.89
N HIS A 209 11.51 -4.79 -3.07
CA HIS A 209 10.79 -6.06 -3.18
C HIS A 209 11.68 -7.25 -2.81
N PRO A 210 11.39 -8.00 -1.71
CA PRO A 210 12.33 -8.98 -1.15
C PRO A 210 12.70 -10.11 -2.10
N MET A 211 11.73 -10.65 -2.85
CA MET A 211 12.03 -11.73 -3.81
C MET A 211 12.85 -11.23 -4.99
N ALA A 212 12.66 -9.97 -5.41
CA ALA A 212 13.38 -9.43 -6.56
C ALA A 212 14.85 -9.20 -6.20
N ILE A 213 15.11 -8.69 -4.99
CA ILE A 213 16.46 -8.56 -4.41
C ILE A 213 17.13 -9.94 -4.37
N ARG A 214 16.48 -10.92 -3.75
CA ARG A 214 17.02 -12.29 -3.60
C ARG A 214 17.32 -12.95 -4.95
N GLU A 215 16.46 -12.76 -5.95
CA GLU A 215 16.66 -13.31 -7.30
C GLU A 215 17.86 -12.68 -8.00
N LEU A 216 18.04 -11.37 -7.89
CA LEU A 216 19.20 -10.67 -8.46
C LEU A 216 20.51 -11.06 -7.76
N GLU A 217 20.50 -11.12 -6.44
CA GLU A 217 21.66 -11.56 -5.64
C GLU A 217 22.07 -13.00 -5.99
N ARG A 218 21.11 -13.92 -6.10
CA ARG A 218 21.36 -15.31 -6.51
C ARG A 218 21.93 -15.40 -7.92
N ALA A 219 21.52 -14.50 -8.81
CA ALA A 219 22.02 -14.42 -10.18
C ALA A 219 23.36 -13.66 -10.29
N GLY A 220 23.88 -13.09 -9.20
CA GLY A 220 25.08 -12.25 -9.23
C GLY A 220 24.89 -10.95 -10.02
N LEU A 221 23.65 -10.47 -10.14
CA LEU A 221 23.32 -9.27 -10.90
C LEU A 221 23.14 -8.06 -9.97
N PRO A 222 23.66 -6.87 -10.35
CA PRO A 222 23.46 -5.67 -9.55
C PRO A 222 22.01 -5.20 -9.60
N ILE A 223 21.54 -4.62 -8.48
CA ILE A 223 20.21 -3.99 -8.34
C ILE A 223 20.14 -2.67 -9.12
N GLN A 224 21.26 -1.97 -9.20
CA GLN A 224 21.43 -0.77 -10.03
C GLN A 224 22.01 -1.18 -11.39
N GLU A 225 21.70 -0.43 -12.45
CA GLU A 225 22.29 -0.64 -13.78
C GLU A 225 23.76 -0.23 -13.83
#